data_AF-A0A7W7H2I7-F1
#
_entry.id   AF-A0A7W7H2I7-F1
#
_cell.length_a   1.000
_cell.length_b   1.000
_cell.length_c   1.000
_cell.angle_alpha   90.00
_cell.angle_beta   90.00
_cell.angle_gamma   90.00
#
_symmetry.space_group_name_H-M   'P 1'
#
loop_
_entity.id
_entity.type
_entity.pdbx_description
1 polymer ?
#
loop_
_entity_poly.entity_id
_entity_poly.type
_entity_poly.pdbx_seq_one_letter_code
_entity_poly.pdbx_strand_id
1 'polypeptide(L)'
;MLAVALELAEEINRVTPAGDDPAADLSFMWDPLNRLVPLAAGWIGTLDKDQRGYTTVTSVGHDPVSRGYMESEELTELRKEFGLLRRRRPLRLQDAPPHTVELPCWSEHWWPAGYREGLAVPLVTPDGRHLGVLGLHTDTVSQPTVEARDAIGALARTVTAVLDPMNSLAGLARLIHGATAAVVVDCRGALTPLPGMATDPLLTRCPDLVPAAVDGLTDRVEYTAFLCPVRADDGRERYVRVTGLACPPGTSDDFVGLVVISPPDDLCALTLRELVVLGLVIEGHANQGIAARLFITARTAAAHLEHIRAKLRAPTRTAAAMLAMRRGLYIPYRLIDVRTGTSRAVTVSAGR
;
A
#
# COMPACT_ATOMS: atom_id res chain seq x y z
N MET A 1 11.68 26.65 17.57
CA MET A 1 11.85 25.68 16.45
C MET A 1 11.37 24.29 16.80
N LEU A 2 11.96 23.60 17.80
CA LEU A 2 11.54 22.22 18.13
C LEU A 2 10.05 22.10 18.48
N ALA A 3 9.50 23.01 19.29
CA ALA A 3 8.06 23.02 19.62
C ALA A 3 7.17 23.11 18.37
N VAL A 4 7.44 24.09 17.48
CA VAL A 4 6.72 24.27 16.21
C VAL A 4 6.84 23.04 15.30
N ALA A 5 8.02 22.40 15.25
CA ALA A 5 8.21 21.18 14.47
C ALA A 5 7.45 19.98 15.05
N LEU A 6 7.36 19.86 16.38
CA LEU A 6 6.57 18.80 17.03
C LEU A 6 5.07 19.01 16.84
N GLU A 7 4.58 20.24 17.02
CA GLU A 7 3.18 20.61 16.76
C GLU A 7 2.78 20.29 15.32
N LEU A 8 3.61 20.72 14.36
CA LEU A 8 3.38 20.43 12.94
C LEU A 8 3.43 18.93 12.64
N ALA A 9 4.37 18.18 13.24
CA ALA A 9 4.41 16.73 13.08
C ALA A 9 3.13 16.06 13.62
N GLU A 10 2.60 16.54 14.75
CA GLU A 10 1.35 16.03 15.31
C GLU A 10 0.15 16.35 14.40
N GLU A 11 0.11 17.56 13.84
CA GLU A 11 -0.95 17.98 12.91
C GLU A 11 -0.93 17.16 11.61
N ILE A 12 0.26 16.94 11.02
CA ILE A 12 0.43 16.07 9.84
C ILE A 12 0.00 14.63 10.18
N ASN A 13 0.33 14.11 11.38
CA ASN A 13 -0.08 12.76 11.78
C ASN A 13 -1.60 12.61 11.98
N ARG A 14 -2.35 13.71 12.17
CA ARG A 14 -3.82 13.67 12.22
C ARG A 14 -4.45 13.62 10.83
N VAL A 15 -3.70 13.98 9.79
CA VAL A 15 -4.13 13.79 8.40
C VAL A 15 -4.22 12.30 8.14
N THR A 16 -5.43 11.81 7.93
CA THR A 16 -5.65 10.42 7.52
C THR A 16 -5.13 10.24 6.09
N PRO A 17 -4.26 9.25 5.81
CA PRO A 17 -3.79 8.93 4.44
C PRO A 17 -4.90 8.46 3.47
N ALA A 18 -6.16 8.59 3.86
CA ALA A 18 -7.36 8.18 3.13
C ALA A 18 -8.04 9.36 2.41
N GLY A 19 -7.43 10.54 2.40
CA GLY A 19 -7.88 11.65 1.56
C GLY A 19 -7.56 11.38 0.09
N ASP A 20 -8.52 11.66 -0.80
CA ASP A 20 -8.34 11.55 -2.26
C ASP A 20 -7.40 12.64 -2.83
N ASP A 21 -6.95 13.61 -2.01
CA ASP A 21 -6.16 14.76 -2.44
C ASP A 21 -4.99 15.10 -1.47
N PRO A 22 -3.79 14.54 -1.71
CA PRO A 22 -2.58 14.85 -0.95
C PRO A 22 -2.21 16.35 -0.96
N ALA A 23 -2.67 17.11 -1.96
CA ALA A 23 -2.43 18.55 -2.04
C ALA A 23 -3.22 19.32 -0.99
N ALA A 24 -4.51 19.00 -0.83
CA ALA A 24 -5.35 19.58 0.22
C ALA A 24 -4.83 19.21 1.62
N ASP A 25 -4.39 17.96 1.76
CA ASP A 25 -3.88 17.38 3.00
C ASP A 25 -2.58 18.02 3.50
N LEU A 26 -1.72 18.56 2.62
CA LEU A 26 -0.43 19.12 3.03
C LEU A 26 -0.33 20.64 2.88
N SER A 27 -1.31 21.31 2.28
CA SER A 27 -1.24 22.76 2.03
C SER A 27 -1.24 23.61 3.31
N PHE A 28 -1.82 23.13 4.41
CA PHE A 28 -1.80 23.82 5.70
C PHE A 28 -0.39 23.98 6.29
N MET A 29 0.57 23.16 5.84
CA MET A 29 1.92 23.11 6.39
C MET A 29 2.76 24.35 6.09
N TRP A 30 2.40 25.11 5.04
CA TRP A 30 3.21 26.22 4.56
C TRP A 30 3.37 27.34 5.62
N ASP A 31 2.30 27.68 6.34
CA ASP A 31 2.33 28.70 7.38
C ASP A 31 3.24 28.31 8.56
N PRO A 32 3.11 27.10 9.17
CA PRO A 32 4.06 26.61 10.15
C PRO A 32 5.51 26.51 9.65
N LEU A 33 5.74 26.06 8.41
CA LEU A 33 7.08 26.00 7.83
C LEU A 33 7.68 27.40 7.67
N ASN A 34 6.88 28.41 7.32
CA ASN A 34 7.33 29.80 7.22
C ASN A 34 7.78 30.38 8.58
N ARG A 35 7.29 29.84 9.70
CA ARG A 35 7.78 30.19 11.05
C ARG A 35 9.12 29.55 11.40
N LEU A 36 9.48 28.45 10.73
CA LEU A 36 10.77 27.76 10.93
C LEU A 36 11.85 28.33 10.01
N VAL A 37 11.49 28.65 8.78
CA VAL A 37 12.33 29.25 7.74
C VAL A 37 11.51 30.36 7.10
N PRO A 38 12.01 31.60 6.98
CA PRO A 38 11.32 32.63 6.22
C PRO A 38 11.36 32.28 4.73
N LEU A 39 10.26 31.73 4.22
CA LEU A 39 10.12 31.21 2.87
C LEU A 39 9.78 32.34 1.91
N ALA A 40 10.54 32.44 0.82
CA ALA A 40 10.09 33.14 -0.38
C ALA A 40 9.18 32.23 -1.21
N ALA A 41 9.50 30.93 -1.27
CA ALA A 41 8.68 29.93 -1.93
C ALA A 41 8.91 28.51 -1.36
N GLY A 42 7.92 27.64 -1.49
CA GLY A 42 7.94 26.25 -1.01
C GLY A 42 7.22 25.33 -1.99
N TRP A 43 7.73 24.12 -2.16
CA TRP A 43 7.19 23.15 -3.10
C TRP A 43 7.40 21.72 -2.59
N ILE A 44 6.37 20.88 -2.72
CA ILE A 44 6.44 19.44 -2.52
C ILE A 44 6.10 18.78 -3.84
N GLY A 45 6.95 17.88 -4.31
CA GLY A 45 6.64 17.03 -5.45
C GLY A 45 7.03 15.59 -5.23
N THR A 46 6.25 14.70 -5.84
CA THR A 46 6.51 13.26 -5.89
C THR A 46 7.18 12.91 -7.21
N LEU A 47 8.13 11.99 -7.15
CA LEU A 47 8.83 11.47 -8.32
C LEU A 47 7.96 10.41 -8.99
N ASP A 48 7.77 10.53 -10.30
CA ASP A 48 7.08 9.51 -11.09
C ASP A 48 7.83 8.17 -11.07
N LYS A 49 7.14 7.06 -11.28
CA LYS A 49 7.67 5.69 -11.27
C LYS A 49 8.81 5.49 -12.26
N ASP A 50 8.68 6.08 -13.45
CA ASP A 50 9.72 6.04 -14.48
C ASP A 50 10.92 6.95 -14.15
N GLN A 51 10.84 7.66 -13.02
CA GLN A 51 11.80 8.65 -12.54
C GLN A 51 12.08 9.76 -13.57
N ARG A 52 11.15 10.00 -14.50
CA ARG A 52 11.33 10.98 -15.59
C ARG A 52 11.05 12.40 -15.18
N GLY A 53 10.16 12.60 -14.20
CA GLY A 53 9.77 13.91 -13.75
C GLY A 53 9.14 13.87 -12.36
N TYR A 54 8.88 15.06 -11.85
CA TYR A 54 8.13 15.24 -10.61
C TYR A 54 6.74 15.77 -10.91
N THR A 55 5.76 15.36 -10.12
CA THR A 55 4.43 15.96 -10.09
C THR A 55 4.31 16.80 -8.84
N THR A 56 3.88 18.06 -8.97
CA THR A 56 3.62 18.93 -7.82
C THR A 56 2.46 18.38 -7.00
N VAL A 57 2.70 18.19 -5.70
CA VAL A 57 1.65 17.93 -4.73
C VAL A 57 1.06 19.26 -4.26
N THR A 58 1.88 20.13 -3.67
CA THR A 58 1.46 21.47 -3.26
C THR A 58 2.64 22.44 -3.34
N SER A 59 2.34 23.73 -3.50
CA SER A 59 3.34 24.78 -3.62
C SER A 59 2.82 26.13 -3.11
N VAL A 60 3.71 26.99 -2.64
CA VAL A 60 3.44 28.36 -2.21
C VAL A 60 4.54 29.30 -2.71
N GLY A 61 4.18 30.51 -3.14
CA GLY A 61 5.16 31.57 -3.46
C GLY A 61 5.92 31.44 -4.79
N HIS A 62 5.96 30.27 -5.44
CA HIS A 62 6.54 30.13 -6.78
C HIS A 62 5.70 30.82 -7.84
N ASP A 63 6.34 31.62 -8.71
CA ASP A 63 5.70 32.10 -9.94
C ASP A 63 5.46 30.93 -10.92
N PRO A 64 4.59 31.10 -11.94
CA PRO A 64 4.25 30.01 -12.86
C PRO A 64 5.45 29.41 -13.61
N VAL A 65 6.47 30.21 -13.94
CA VAL A 65 7.66 29.75 -14.65
C VAL A 65 8.52 28.90 -13.71
N SER A 66 8.81 29.41 -12.52
CA SER A 66 9.52 28.68 -11.47
C SER A 66 8.82 27.37 -11.10
N ARG A 67 7.48 27.39 -10.97
CA ARG A 67 6.70 26.18 -10.67
C ARG A 67 6.78 25.16 -11.80
N GLY A 68 6.64 25.58 -13.06
CA GLY A 68 6.79 24.69 -14.21
C GLY A 68 8.18 24.07 -14.31
N TYR A 69 9.22 24.83 -13.97
CA TYR A 69 10.58 24.33 -13.96
C TYR A 69 10.82 23.27 -12.87
N MET A 70 10.11 23.34 -11.72
CA MET A 70 10.21 22.33 -10.66
C MET A 70 9.84 20.90 -11.13
N GLU A 71 8.92 20.80 -12.08
CA GLU A 71 8.44 19.54 -12.69
C GLU A 71 9.23 19.13 -13.94
N SER A 72 10.14 19.98 -14.42
CA SER A 72 10.85 19.75 -15.68
C SER A 72 11.76 18.51 -15.65
N GLU A 73 11.88 17.86 -16.80
CA GLU A 73 12.83 16.76 -17.01
C GLU A 73 14.27 17.25 -16.82
N GLU A 74 14.59 18.47 -17.29
CA GLU A 74 15.91 19.09 -17.12
C GLU A 74 16.34 19.16 -15.65
N LEU A 75 15.50 19.75 -14.78
CA LEU A 75 15.81 19.82 -13.36
C LEU A 75 15.84 18.43 -12.71
N THR A 76 15.04 17.49 -13.21
CA THR A 76 15.03 16.10 -12.74
C THR A 76 16.35 15.39 -13.06
N GLU A 77 16.90 15.59 -14.26
CA GLU A 77 18.22 15.07 -14.65
C GLU A 77 19.35 15.70 -13.83
N LEU A 78 19.31 17.02 -13.60
CA LEU A 78 20.26 17.67 -12.69
C LEU A 78 20.18 17.04 -11.28
N ARG A 79 18.98 16.81 -10.75
CA ARG A 79 18.82 16.14 -9.44
C ARG A 79 19.44 14.73 -9.43
N LYS A 80 19.37 13.99 -10.53
CA LYS A 80 19.99 12.66 -10.66
C LYS A 80 21.52 12.76 -10.69
N GLU A 81 22.05 13.63 -11.55
CA GLU A 81 23.49 13.82 -11.75
C GLU A 81 24.20 14.24 -10.45
N PHE A 82 23.61 15.20 -9.74
CA PHE A 82 24.14 15.69 -8.44
C PHE A 82 23.81 14.78 -7.27
N GLY A 83 23.21 13.61 -7.52
CA GLY A 83 22.95 12.58 -6.53
C GLY A 83 21.88 12.95 -5.49
N LEU A 84 21.04 13.96 -5.75
CA LEU A 84 19.96 14.35 -4.84
C LEU A 84 18.97 13.20 -4.59
N LEU A 85 18.73 12.33 -5.57
CA LEU A 85 17.91 11.12 -5.40
C LEU A 85 18.54 10.05 -4.49
N ARG A 86 19.86 10.11 -4.27
CA ARG A 86 20.59 9.16 -3.42
C ARG A 86 20.79 9.71 -2.00
N ARG A 87 20.43 10.97 -1.76
CA ARG A 87 20.61 11.64 -0.47
C ARG A 87 19.51 11.24 0.51
N ARG A 88 19.90 11.10 1.78
CA ARG A 88 18.98 10.86 2.92
C ARG A 88 18.91 12.02 3.88
N ARG A 89 19.67 13.09 3.62
CA ARG A 89 19.75 14.26 4.48
C ARG A 89 19.41 15.52 3.68
N PRO A 90 18.73 16.49 4.31
CA PRO A 90 18.50 17.79 3.69
C PRO A 90 19.81 18.44 3.22
N LEU A 91 19.76 19.17 2.11
CA LEU A 91 20.89 19.90 1.54
C LEU A 91 20.54 21.38 1.40
N ARG A 92 21.30 22.24 2.08
CA ARG A 92 21.29 23.69 1.82
C ARG A 92 22.24 24.00 0.66
N LEU A 93 21.99 25.05 -0.12
CA LEU A 93 22.92 25.48 -1.18
C LEU A 93 24.30 25.82 -0.60
N GLN A 94 24.35 26.56 0.51
CA GLN A 94 25.61 26.85 1.21
C GLN A 94 26.38 25.61 1.71
N ASP A 95 25.69 24.48 1.93
CA ASP A 95 26.32 23.21 2.32
C ASP A 95 26.66 22.33 1.11
N ALA A 96 26.29 22.75 -0.10
CA ALA A 96 26.49 21.99 -1.32
C ALA A 96 27.91 22.18 -1.87
N PRO A 97 28.38 21.26 -2.73
CA PRO A 97 29.66 21.43 -3.43
C PRO A 97 29.70 22.79 -4.17
N PRO A 98 30.85 23.49 -4.21
CA PRO A 98 30.93 24.86 -4.74
C PRO A 98 30.35 25.03 -6.15
N HIS A 99 30.50 24.04 -7.03
CA HIS A 99 29.97 24.06 -8.40
C HIS A 99 28.43 23.98 -8.47
N THR A 100 27.73 23.77 -7.35
CA THR A 100 26.25 23.69 -7.33
C THR A 100 25.62 25.05 -7.64
N VAL A 101 26.31 26.15 -7.34
CA VAL A 101 25.87 27.50 -7.72
C VAL A 101 26.13 27.80 -9.20
N GLU A 102 26.86 26.96 -9.92
CA GLU A 102 27.09 27.17 -11.35
C GLU A 102 26.04 26.47 -12.21
N LEU A 103 25.09 25.78 -11.58
CA LEU A 103 24.06 25.03 -12.29
C LEU A 103 23.04 25.96 -12.97
N PRO A 104 22.60 25.61 -14.20
CA PRO A 104 21.61 26.39 -14.95
C PRO A 104 20.35 26.71 -14.15
N CYS A 105 19.89 25.77 -13.32
CA CYS A 105 18.73 25.96 -12.46
C CYS A 105 18.84 27.21 -11.59
N TRP A 106 20.03 27.53 -11.08
CA TRP A 106 20.22 28.72 -10.28
C TRP A 106 20.39 29.97 -11.16
N SER A 107 21.27 29.95 -12.17
CA SER A 107 21.57 31.10 -13.06
C SER A 107 20.37 31.58 -13.86
N GLU A 108 19.57 30.64 -14.35
CA GLU A 108 18.53 30.91 -15.34
C GLU A 108 17.13 31.00 -14.70
N HIS A 109 16.92 30.36 -13.54
CA HIS A 109 15.60 30.34 -12.89
C HIS A 109 15.62 30.96 -11.49
N TRP A 110 16.44 30.46 -10.56
CA TRP A 110 16.32 30.84 -9.14
C TRP A 110 16.81 32.25 -8.81
N TRP A 111 17.97 32.70 -9.32
CA TRP A 111 18.44 34.07 -9.08
C TRP A 111 17.53 35.13 -9.71
N PRO A 112 17.08 34.99 -10.97
CA PRO A 112 16.11 35.90 -11.58
C PRO A 112 14.79 35.98 -10.81
N ALA A 113 14.31 34.86 -10.26
CA ALA A 113 13.10 34.80 -9.43
C ALA A 113 13.28 35.41 -8.02
N GLY A 114 14.48 35.88 -7.67
CA GLY A 114 14.76 36.52 -6.39
C GLY A 114 15.19 35.57 -5.28
N TYR A 115 15.26 34.26 -5.54
CA TYR A 115 15.77 33.30 -4.57
C TYR A 115 17.29 33.43 -4.42
N ARG A 116 17.78 33.31 -3.19
CA ARG A 116 19.20 33.50 -2.84
C ARG A 116 19.80 32.30 -2.12
N GLU A 117 18.96 31.45 -1.55
CA GLU A 117 19.35 30.22 -0.88
C GLU A 117 18.17 29.24 -0.94
N GLY A 118 18.43 27.96 -0.69
CA GLY A 118 17.40 26.94 -0.77
C GLY A 118 17.75 25.69 0.02
N LEU A 119 16.71 24.93 0.35
CA LEU A 119 16.82 23.67 1.06
C LEU A 119 16.09 22.59 0.27
N ALA A 120 16.86 21.61 -0.21
CA ALA A 120 16.34 20.39 -0.80
C ALA A 120 16.25 19.30 0.28
N VAL A 121 15.04 18.87 0.59
CA VAL A 121 14.75 17.85 1.60
C VAL A 121 14.27 16.59 0.90
N PRO A 122 15.07 15.52 0.87
CA PRO A 122 14.66 14.27 0.23
C PRO A 122 13.56 13.59 1.06
N LEU A 123 12.48 13.18 0.40
CA LEU A 123 11.36 12.46 1.01
C LEU A 123 11.57 10.96 0.73
N VAL A 124 12.18 10.28 1.69
CA VAL A 124 12.65 8.89 1.55
C VAL A 124 11.98 8.02 2.59
N THR A 125 11.36 6.93 2.13
CA THR A 125 10.67 5.98 2.99
C THR A 125 11.66 5.22 3.89
N PRO A 126 11.18 4.59 4.99
CA PRO A 126 12.05 3.82 5.88
C PRO A 126 12.84 2.69 5.19
N ASP A 127 12.26 2.07 4.15
CA ASP A 127 12.88 1.04 3.31
C ASP A 127 13.84 1.62 2.25
N GLY A 128 13.94 2.95 2.14
CA GLY A 128 14.91 3.65 1.30
C GLY A 128 14.44 4.02 -0.09
N ARG A 129 13.15 3.88 -0.42
CA ARG A 129 12.57 4.37 -1.67
C ARG A 129 12.50 5.91 -1.63
N HIS A 130 12.92 6.55 -2.71
CA HIS A 130 12.82 8.00 -2.87
C HIS A 130 11.44 8.34 -3.44
N LEU A 131 10.57 8.95 -2.64
CA LEU A 131 9.22 9.33 -3.09
C LEU A 131 9.19 10.70 -3.73
N GLY A 132 10.06 11.61 -3.31
CA GLY A 132 9.88 13.00 -3.65
C GLY A 132 10.91 13.94 -3.05
N VAL A 133 10.67 15.23 -3.22
CA VAL A 133 11.48 16.30 -2.64
C VAL A 133 10.55 17.38 -2.09
N LEU A 134 10.85 17.83 -0.88
CA LEU A 134 10.38 19.11 -0.34
C LEU A 134 11.47 20.16 -0.62
N GLY A 135 11.17 21.11 -1.50
CA GLY A 135 12.05 22.20 -1.88
C GLY A 135 11.59 23.51 -1.23
N LEU A 136 12.48 24.16 -0.50
CA LEU A 136 12.24 25.46 0.11
C LEU A 136 13.23 26.48 -0.47
N HIS A 137 12.76 27.68 -0.77
CA HIS A 137 13.58 28.77 -1.30
C HIS A 137 13.40 30.01 -0.42
N THR A 138 14.49 30.71 -0.17
CA THR A 138 14.54 31.95 0.61
C THR A 138 15.11 33.07 -0.25
N ASP A 139 14.77 34.31 0.08
CA ASP A 139 15.34 35.51 -0.55
C ASP A 139 16.64 35.98 0.14
N THR A 140 17.08 35.25 1.17
CA THR A 140 18.17 35.65 2.05
C THR A 140 19.17 34.50 2.24
N VAL A 141 20.46 34.78 2.01
CA VAL A 141 21.54 33.78 2.05
C VAL A 141 21.78 33.17 3.44
N SER A 142 21.40 33.87 4.51
CA SER A 142 21.60 33.40 5.90
C SER A 142 20.56 32.36 6.36
N GLN A 143 19.56 32.05 5.52
CA GLN A 143 18.47 31.14 5.85
C GLN A 143 18.30 30.12 4.71
N PRO A 144 18.09 28.82 4.98
CA PRO A 144 17.82 28.24 6.31
C PRO A 144 19.04 28.08 7.22
N THR A 145 18.87 28.26 8.54
CA THR A 145 19.93 27.90 9.52
C THR A 145 20.13 26.38 9.61
N VAL A 146 21.22 25.95 10.27
CA VAL A 146 21.51 24.53 10.51
C VAL A 146 20.40 23.88 11.35
N GLU A 147 19.92 24.60 12.36
CA GLU A 147 18.86 24.13 13.24
C GLU A 147 17.52 24.02 12.51
N ALA A 148 17.22 24.98 11.62
CA ALA A 148 16.02 24.93 10.80
C ALA A 148 16.08 23.76 9.80
N ARG A 149 17.24 23.54 9.16
CA ARG A 149 17.50 22.38 8.31
C ARG A 149 17.23 21.07 9.05
N ASP A 150 17.75 20.92 10.27
CA ASP A 150 17.61 19.70 11.05
C ASP A 150 16.17 19.49 11.53
N ALA A 151 15.47 20.56 11.92
CA ALA A 151 14.05 20.51 12.27
C ALA A 151 13.17 20.09 11.09
N ILE A 152 13.40 20.66 9.89
CA ILE A 152 12.67 20.29 8.67
C ILE A 152 13.03 18.86 8.24
N GLY A 153 14.29 18.45 8.40
CA GLY A 153 14.71 17.06 8.16
C GLY A 153 13.96 16.06 9.05
N ALA A 154 13.64 16.42 10.30
CA ALA A 154 12.82 15.59 11.17
C ALA A 154 11.36 15.51 10.70
N LEU A 155 10.78 16.62 10.23
CA LEU A 155 9.43 16.70 9.66
C LEU A 155 9.28 15.90 8.35
N ALA A 156 10.35 15.77 7.58
CA ALA A 156 10.37 15.05 6.31
C ALA A 156 9.82 13.62 6.44
N ARG A 157 10.05 12.94 7.56
CA ARG A 157 9.53 11.59 7.81
C ARG A 157 8.01 11.55 7.86
N THR A 158 7.39 12.55 8.49
CA THR A 158 5.94 12.64 8.63
C THR A 158 5.29 12.97 7.29
N VAL A 159 5.88 13.91 6.54
CA VAL A 159 5.45 14.23 5.15
C VAL A 159 5.57 13.01 4.25
N THR A 160 6.71 12.33 4.30
CA THR A 160 6.94 11.10 3.53
C THR A 160 5.90 10.04 3.86
N ALA A 161 5.49 9.93 5.13
CA ALA A 161 4.49 8.94 5.55
C ALA A 161 3.11 9.21 4.94
N VAL A 162 2.70 10.48 4.85
CA VAL A 162 1.44 10.90 4.21
C VAL A 162 1.48 10.67 2.70
N LEU A 163 2.63 10.93 2.06
CA LEU A 163 2.78 10.78 0.61
C LEU A 163 2.99 9.33 0.13
N ASP A 164 3.35 8.39 1.00
CA ASP A 164 3.60 7.00 0.59
C ASP A 164 2.28 6.25 0.42
N PRO A 165 1.87 5.87 -0.82
CA PRO A 165 0.65 5.11 -1.03
C PRO A 165 0.65 3.76 -0.30
N MET A 166 1.85 3.22 -0.01
CA MET A 166 2.01 2.00 0.77
C MET A 166 1.55 2.16 2.24
N ASN A 167 1.61 3.36 2.82
CA ASN A 167 1.08 3.61 4.17
C ASN A 167 -0.45 3.66 4.18
N SER A 168 -1.08 4.23 3.15
CA SER A 168 -2.54 4.18 3.00
C SER A 168 -3.04 2.74 2.90
N LEU A 169 -2.37 1.92 2.06
CA LEU A 169 -2.65 0.49 1.96
C LEU A 169 -2.40 -0.25 3.29
N ALA A 170 -1.33 0.08 4.00
CA ALA A 170 -1.05 -0.48 5.33
C ALA A 170 -2.14 -0.11 6.35
N GLY A 171 -2.67 1.11 6.29
CA GLY A 171 -3.81 1.56 7.08
C GLY A 171 -5.05 0.70 6.84
N LEU A 172 -5.40 0.45 5.57
CA LEU A 172 -6.53 -0.42 5.21
C LEU A 172 -6.35 -1.85 5.72
N ALA A 173 -5.15 -2.41 5.57
CA ALA A 173 -4.86 -3.75 6.09
C ALA A 173 -5.05 -3.83 7.62
N ARG A 174 -4.71 -2.78 8.37
CA ARG A 174 -4.89 -2.72 9.84
C ARG A 174 -6.36 -2.65 10.28
N LEU A 175 -7.28 -2.25 9.40
CA LEU A 175 -8.71 -2.28 9.69
C LEU A 175 -9.25 -3.73 9.79
N ILE A 176 -8.55 -4.70 9.18
CA ILE A 176 -8.90 -6.11 9.29
C ILE A 176 -8.43 -6.62 10.66
N HIS A 177 -9.40 -7.02 11.49
CA HIS A 177 -9.13 -7.46 12.85
C HIS A 177 -8.16 -8.66 12.87
N GLY A 178 -7.10 -8.53 13.68
CA GLY A 178 -6.10 -9.58 13.83
C GLY A 178 -5.21 -9.81 12.59
N ALA A 179 -5.19 -8.89 11.61
CA ALA A 179 -4.27 -8.98 10.47
C ALA A 179 -2.83 -9.25 10.94
N THR A 180 -2.22 -10.29 10.39
CA THR A 180 -0.87 -10.76 10.75
C THR A 180 0.15 -10.50 9.66
N ALA A 181 -0.28 -10.53 8.40
CA ALA A 181 0.55 -10.24 7.24
C ALA A 181 -0.27 -9.55 6.15
N ALA A 182 0.39 -8.70 5.36
CA ALA A 182 -0.24 -8.04 4.23
C ALA A 182 0.79 -7.70 3.15
N VAL A 183 0.39 -7.92 1.89
CA VAL A 183 1.19 -7.60 0.70
C VAL A 183 0.34 -6.90 -0.34
N VAL A 184 0.91 -5.91 -1.02
CA VAL A 184 0.35 -5.42 -2.29
C VAL A 184 0.85 -6.29 -3.42
N VAL A 185 -0.03 -6.53 -4.40
CA VAL A 185 0.25 -7.32 -5.59
C VAL A 185 0.29 -6.37 -6.77
N ASP A 186 1.34 -6.44 -7.58
CA ASP A 186 1.42 -5.69 -8.82
C ASP A 186 0.89 -6.47 -10.03
N CYS A 187 0.80 -5.81 -11.19
CA CYS A 187 0.30 -6.36 -12.45
C CYS A 187 1.21 -7.47 -13.02
N ARG A 188 2.43 -7.59 -12.53
CA ARG A 188 3.39 -8.66 -12.86
C ARG A 188 3.30 -9.83 -11.87
N GLY A 189 2.44 -9.73 -10.86
CA GLY A 189 2.29 -10.72 -9.79
C GLY A 189 3.37 -10.63 -8.71
N ALA A 190 4.18 -9.58 -8.69
CA ALA A 190 5.17 -9.37 -7.63
C ALA A 190 4.47 -8.97 -6.33
N LEU A 191 4.97 -9.51 -5.22
CA LEU A 191 4.42 -9.30 -3.90
C LEU A 191 5.32 -8.33 -3.14
N THR A 192 4.80 -7.15 -2.80
CA THR A 192 5.54 -6.17 -2.00
C THR A 192 4.93 -6.08 -0.58
N PRO A 193 5.71 -6.32 0.48
CA PRO A 193 5.21 -6.22 1.86
C PRO A 193 4.78 -4.79 2.20
N LEU A 194 3.70 -4.66 2.97
CA LEU A 194 3.29 -3.35 3.47
C LEU A 194 4.19 -2.87 4.63
N PRO A 195 4.42 -1.56 4.76
CA PRO A 195 5.15 -0.98 5.89
C PRO A 195 4.60 -1.42 7.26
N GLY A 196 5.48 -1.97 8.08
CA GLY A 196 5.16 -2.42 9.44
C GLY A 196 4.23 -3.64 9.51
N MET A 197 4.12 -4.42 8.42
CA MET A 197 3.44 -5.72 8.37
C MET A 197 4.44 -6.84 8.08
N ALA A 198 4.20 -8.04 8.61
CA ALA A 198 4.99 -9.21 8.27
C ALA A 198 4.61 -9.74 6.88
N THR A 199 5.48 -10.58 6.31
CA THR A 199 5.13 -11.48 5.20
C THR A 199 4.83 -12.86 5.75
N ASP A 200 3.77 -13.48 5.24
CA ASP A 200 3.44 -14.86 5.59
C ASP A 200 4.06 -15.82 4.56
N PRO A 201 4.78 -16.87 4.98
CA PRO A 201 5.30 -17.91 4.10
C PRO A 201 4.23 -18.58 3.21
N LEU A 202 2.95 -18.53 3.59
CA LEU A 202 1.85 -19.05 2.77
C LEU A 202 1.75 -18.38 1.40
N LEU A 203 2.09 -17.09 1.31
CA LEU A 203 2.03 -16.33 0.06
C LEU A 203 3.02 -16.86 -0.99
N THR A 204 4.15 -17.41 -0.55
CA THR A 204 5.15 -18.02 -1.45
C THR A 204 4.92 -19.53 -1.61
N ARG A 205 4.44 -20.22 -0.58
CA ARG A 205 4.20 -21.68 -0.59
C ARG A 205 2.95 -22.10 -1.35
N CYS A 206 1.96 -21.22 -1.48
CA CYS A 206 0.72 -21.51 -2.20
C CYS A 206 0.53 -20.50 -3.36
N PRO A 207 1.07 -20.80 -4.56
CA PRO A 207 1.01 -19.89 -5.70
C PRO A 207 -0.41 -19.51 -6.12
N ASP A 208 -1.38 -20.41 -5.91
CA ASP A 208 -2.78 -20.18 -6.23
C ASP A 208 -3.49 -19.27 -5.22
N LEU A 209 -2.87 -18.95 -4.08
CA LEU A 209 -3.48 -18.16 -3.00
C LEU A 209 -3.71 -16.71 -3.41
N VAL A 210 -2.69 -16.08 -3.96
CA VAL A 210 -2.74 -14.66 -4.33
C VAL A 210 -3.74 -14.41 -5.46
N PRO A 211 -3.70 -15.13 -6.60
CA PRO A 211 -4.71 -14.90 -7.62
C PRO A 211 -6.13 -15.30 -7.12
N ALA A 212 -6.29 -16.15 -6.09
CA ALA A 212 -7.62 -16.47 -5.56
C ALA A 212 -8.23 -15.26 -4.86
N ALA A 213 -7.38 -14.41 -4.27
CA ALA A 213 -7.75 -13.18 -3.61
C ALA A 213 -7.98 -12.03 -4.59
N VAL A 214 -7.13 -11.90 -5.62
CA VAL A 214 -7.17 -10.73 -6.52
C VAL A 214 -8.00 -10.94 -7.80
N ASP A 215 -8.10 -12.14 -8.37
CA ASP A 215 -8.81 -12.37 -9.65
C ASP A 215 -10.31 -12.06 -9.56
N GLY A 216 -10.87 -12.14 -8.34
CA GLY A 216 -12.28 -11.82 -8.08
C GLY A 216 -12.55 -10.33 -7.88
N LEU A 217 -11.51 -9.50 -7.76
CA LEU A 217 -11.66 -8.05 -7.61
C LEU A 217 -12.04 -7.43 -8.96
N THR A 218 -13.04 -6.55 -8.92
CA THR A 218 -13.55 -5.80 -10.08
C THR A 218 -14.06 -4.46 -9.61
N ASP A 219 -14.44 -3.56 -10.52
CA ASP A 219 -15.08 -2.28 -10.18
C ASP A 219 -16.36 -2.44 -9.32
N ARG A 220 -16.95 -3.64 -9.27
CA ARG A 220 -18.15 -3.95 -8.46
C ARG A 220 -17.84 -4.82 -7.25
N VAL A 221 -16.64 -5.37 -7.15
CA VAL A 221 -16.20 -6.28 -6.09
C VAL A 221 -14.92 -5.73 -5.51
N GLU A 222 -15.09 -4.87 -4.51
CA GLU A 222 -13.99 -4.17 -3.83
C GLU A 222 -13.22 -5.07 -2.85
N TYR A 223 -13.81 -6.22 -2.46
CA TYR A 223 -13.12 -7.19 -1.64
C TYR A 223 -13.55 -8.63 -1.91
N THR A 224 -12.64 -9.55 -1.65
CA THR A 224 -12.89 -10.98 -1.56
C THR A 224 -12.42 -11.48 -0.21
N ALA A 225 -13.04 -12.54 0.31
CA ALA A 225 -12.56 -13.21 1.51
C ALA A 225 -12.84 -14.70 1.41
N PHE A 226 -11.89 -15.52 1.85
CA PHE A 226 -12.05 -16.97 1.94
C PHE A 226 -11.08 -17.58 2.96
N LEU A 227 -11.25 -18.87 3.23
CA LEU A 227 -10.38 -19.63 4.10
C LEU A 227 -9.31 -20.37 3.30
N CYS A 228 -8.10 -20.38 3.83
CA CYS A 228 -7.00 -21.23 3.37
C CYS A 228 -6.64 -22.23 4.48
N PRO A 229 -6.69 -23.55 4.21
CA PRO A 229 -6.26 -24.55 5.17
C PRO A 229 -4.74 -24.55 5.28
N VAL A 230 -4.22 -24.61 6.50
CA VAL A 230 -2.79 -24.60 6.80
C VAL A 230 -2.47 -25.73 7.78
N ARG A 231 -1.30 -26.34 7.61
CA ARG A 231 -0.80 -27.35 8.56
C ARG A 231 -0.08 -26.59 9.68
N ALA A 232 -0.55 -26.72 10.91
CA ALA A 232 0.19 -26.23 12.05
C ALA A 232 1.33 -27.19 12.42
N ASP A 233 2.32 -26.70 13.16
CA ASP A 233 3.48 -27.48 13.61
C ASP A 233 3.09 -28.69 14.47
N ASP A 234 1.95 -28.62 15.15
CA ASP A 234 1.33 -29.70 15.93
C ASP A 234 0.64 -30.77 15.06
N GLY A 235 0.69 -30.63 13.73
CA GLY A 235 0.04 -31.51 12.77
C GLY A 235 -1.47 -31.32 12.64
N ARG A 236 -2.08 -30.40 13.40
CA ARG A 236 -3.51 -30.09 13.27
C ARG A 236 -3.75 -29.19 12.06
N GLU A 237 -4.88 -29.41 11.42
CA GLU A 237 -5.35 -28.51 10.36
C GLU A 237 -5.92 -27.26 11.02
N ARG A 238 -5.37 -26.10 10.64
CA ARG A 238 -5.88 -24.79 11.00
C ARG A 238 -6.33 -24.08 9.74
N TYR A 239 -7.06 -22.99 9.91
CA TYR A 239 -7.46 -22.13 8.82
C TYR A 239 -6.88 -20.76 9.06
N VAL A 240 -6.52 -20.08 7.98
CA VAL A 240 -6.32 -18.63 7.97
C VAL A 240 -7.34 -18.02 7.05
N ARG A 241 -7.76 -16.80 7.35
CA ARG A 241 -8.59 -16.00 6.46
C ARG A 241 -7.68 -15.19 5.55
N VAL A 242 -7.93 -15.30 4.25
CA VAL A 242 -7.30 -14.49 3.22
C VAL A 242 -8.32 -13.52 2.68
N THR A 243 -7.99 -12.25 2.71
CA THR A 243 -8.82 -11.16 2.24
C THR A 243 -8.09 -10.44 1.10
N GLY A 244 -8.71 -10.38 -0.07
CA GLY A 244 -8.30 -9.50 -1.16
C GLY A 244 -9.04 -8.16 -1.04
N LEU A 245 -8.35 -7.04 -1.20
CA LEU A 245 -8.93 -5.70 -1.23
C LEU A 245 -8.50 -5.00 -2.52
N ALA A 246 -9.43 -4.30 -3.16
CA ALA A 246 -9.10 -3.38 -4.25
C ALA A 246 -8.23 -2.24 -3.72
N CYS A 247 -7.29 -1.77 -4.54
CA CYS A 247 -6.50 -0.60 -4.20
C CYS A 247 -7.37 0.67 -4.33
N PRO A 248 -7.28 1.62 -3.39
CA PRO A 248 -7.99 2.88 -3.49
C PRO A 248 -7.60 3.68 -4.74
N PRO A 249 -8.46 4.62 -5.18
CA PRO A 249 -8.08 5.65 -6.15
C PRO A 249 -6.81 6.38 -5.69
N GLY A 250 -5.99 6.84 -6.65
CA GLY A 250 -4.73 7.55 -6.36
C GLY A 250 -3.56 6.66 -5.94
N THR A 251 -3.79 5.35 -5.78
CA THR A 251 -2.68 4.39 -5.75
C THR A 251 -2.10 4.18 -7.15
N SER A 252 -0.94 3.53 -7.20
CA SER A 252 -0.21 3.28 -8.44
C SER A 252 -0.98 2.33 -9.36
N ASP A 253 -1.14 2.68 -10.65
CA ASP A 253 -1.87 1.86 -11.65
C ASP A 253 -1.33 0.44 -11.86
N ASP A 254 -0.11 0.16 -11.38
CA ASP A 254 0.47 -1.17 -11.45
C ASP A 254 -0.06 -2.10 -10.36
N PHE A 255 -0.74 -1.58 -9.35
CA PHE A 255 -1.27 -2.40 -8.26
C PHE A 255 -2.61 -3.00 -8.64
N VAL A 256 -2.70 -4.33 -8.55
CA VAL A 256 -3.93 -5.08 -8.86
C VAL A 256 -4.78 -5.33 -7.61
N GLY A 257 -4.17 -5.25 -6.42
CA GLY A 257 -4.89 -5.44 -5.17
C GLY A 257 -3.98 -5.66 -3.98
N LEU A 258 -4.59 -5.67 -2.81
CA LEU A 258 -3.96 -5.95 -1.54
C LEU A 258 -4.43 -7.32 -1.03
N VAL A 259 -3.50 -8.14 -0.54
CA VAL A 259 -3.80 -9.44 0.08
C VAL A 259 -3.42 -9.38 1.56
N VAL A 260 -4.39 -9.67 2.43
CA VAL A 260 -4.23 -9.64 3.88
C VAL A 260 -4.53 -11.02 4.47
N ILE A 261 -3.66 -11.47 5.37
CA ILE A 261 -3.81 -12.71 6.12
C ILE A 261 -4.17 -12.39 7.56
N SER A 262 -5.24 -13.01 8.03
CA SER A 262 -5.83 -12.81 9.36
C SER A 262 -6.29 -14.15 9.94
N PRO A 263 -6.48 -14.25 11.27
CA PRO A 263 -7.13 -15.41 11.85
C PRO A 263 -8.56 -15.56 11.29
N PRO A 264 -9.07 -16.80 11.20
CA PRO A 264 -10.44 -17.02 10.76
C PRO A 264 -11.41 -16.56 11.85
N ASP A 265 -12.58 -16.13 11.42
CA ASP A 265 -13.74 -15.97 12.31
C ASP A 265 -14.33 -17.34 12.69
N ASP A 266 -15.46 -17.33 13.38
CA ASP A 266 -16.20 -18.56 13.69
C ASP A 266 -16.61 -19.33 12.41
N LEU A 267 -16.09 -20.55 12.30
CA LEU A 267 -16.34 -21.48 11.20
C LEU A 267 -17.76 -22.06 11.19
N CYS A 268 -18.60 -21.76 12.19
CA CYS A 268 -19.97 -22.26 12.31
C CYS A 268 -20.03 -23.81 12.30
N ALA A 269 -18.99 -24.45 12.87
CA ALA A 269 -18.78 -25.90 12.85
C ALA A 269 -18.79 -26.55 11.44
N LEU A 270 -18.50 -25.77 10.39
CA LEU A 270 -18.31 -26.30 9.04
C LEU A 270 -17.03 -27.13 8.97
N THR A 271 -17.13 -28.28 8.31
CA THR A 271 -16.00 -29.17 8.04
C THR A 271 -15.25 -28.71 6.79
N LEU A 272 -14.00 -29.17 6.63
CA LEU A 272 -13.22 -28.95 5.40
C LEU A 272 -14.02 -29.27 4.14
N ARG A 273 -14.68 -30.44 4.11
CA ARG A 273 -15.45 -30.88 2.94
C ARG A 273 -16.62 -29.94 2.65
N GLU A 274 -17.31 -29.47 3.68
CA GLU A 274 -18.42 -28.52 3.53
C GLU A 274 -17.95 -27.15 3.05
N LEU A 275 -16.79 -26.67 3.51
CA LEU A 275 -16.17 -25.42 3.04
C LEU A 275 -15.77 -25.50 1.57
N VAL A 276 -15.26 -26.64 1.12
CA VAL A 276 -14.93 -26.88 -0.31
C VAL A 276 -16.21 -26.98 -1.16
N VAL A 277 -17.25 -27.67 -0.65
CA VAL A 277 -18.56 -27.71 -1.32
C VAL A 277 -19.14 -26.30 -1.46
N LEU A 278 -19.04 -25.46 -0.42
CA LEU A 278 -19.46 -24.05 -0.49
C LEU A 278 -18.68 -23.27 -1.55
N GLY A 279 -17.36 -23.47 -1.69
CA GLY A 279 -16.57 -22.83 -2.74
C GLY A 279 -17.08 -23.19 -4.14
N LEU A 280 -17.32 -24.47 -4.41
CA LEU A 280 -17.89 -24.91 -5.68
C LEU A 280 -19.33 -24.40 -5.92
N VAL A 281 -20.11 -24.22 -4.86
CA VAL A 281 -21.45 -23.62 -4.95
C VAL A 281 -21.37 -22.17 -5.38
N ILE A 282 -20.43 -21.42 -4.81
CA ILE A 282 -20.16 -20.01 -5.12
C ILE A 282 -19.67 -19.85 -6.57
N GLU A 283 -18.84 -20.79 -7.03
CA GLU A 283 -18.41 -20.91 -8.44
C GLU A 283 -19.55 -21.34 -9.41
N GLY A 284 -20.78 -21.57 -8.90
CA GLY A 284 -21.96 -21.84 -9.71
C GLY A 284 -22.19 -23.31 -10.07
N HIS A 285 -21.45 -24.26 -9.50
CA HIS A 285 -21.56 -25.68 -9.87
C HIS A 285 -22.82 -26.36 -9.32
N ALA A 286 -23.65 -26.93 -10.19
CA ALA A 286 -24.74 -27.81 -9.79
C ALA A 286 -24.23 -29.09 -9.06
N ASN A 287 -25.12 -29.82 -8.37
CA ASN A 287 -24.75 -31.01 -7.59
C ASN A 287 -23.97 -32.07 -8.41
N GLN A 288 -24.30 -32.22 -9.70
CA GLN A 288 -23.56 -33.11 -10.61
C GLN A 288 -22.12 -32.61 -10.86
N GLY A 289 -21.93 -31.30 -11.02
CA GLY A 289 -20.59 -30.70 -11.19
C GLY A 289 -19.74 -30.76 -9.93
N ILE A 290 -20.36 -30.58 -8.76
CA ILE A 290 -19.71 -30.77 -7.45
C ILE A 290 -19.30 -32.24 -7.28
N ALA A 291 -20.21 -33.16 -7.55
CA ALA A 291 -19.98 -34.60 -7.48
C ALA A 291 -18.80 -35.04 -8.35
N ALA A 292 -18.75 -34.57 -9.60
CA ALA A 292 -17.67 -34.88 -10.53
C ALA A 292 -16.30 -34.37 -10.04
N ARG A 293 -16.23 -33.14 -9.50
CA ARG A 293 -14.98 -32.55 -9.01
C ARG A 293 -14.47 -33.20 -7.72
N LEU A 294 -15.38 -33.61 -6.85
CA LEU A 294 -15.03 -34.20 -5.54
C LEU A 294 -15.01 -35.72 -5.54
N PHE A 295 -15.26 -36.38 -6.68
CA PHE A 295 -15.37 -37.84 -6.81
C PHE A 295 -16.39 -38.47 -5.83
N ILE A 296 -17.54 -37.83 -5.68
CA ILE A 296 -18.67 -38.30 -4.86
C ILE A 296 -19.94 -38.43 -5.70
N THR A 297 -21.01 -38.97 -5.14
CA THR A 297 -22.32 -39.00 -5.84
C THR A 297 -23.06 -37.66 -5.72
N ALA A 298 -23.92 -37.34 -6.68
CA ALA A 298 -24.79 -36.15 -6.61
C ALA A 298 -25.70 -36.15 -5.37
N ARG A 299 -26.11 -37.34 -4.89
CA ARG A 299 -26.83 -37.51 -3.62
C ARG A 299 -25.98 -37.09 -2.41
N THR A 300 -24.70 -37.46 -2.40
CA THR A 300 -23.76 -37.07 -1.33
C THR A 300 -23.52 -35.57 -1.34
N ALA A 301 -23.37 -34.96 -2.52
CA ALA A 301 -23.28 -33.50 -2.65
C ALA A 301 -24.55 -32.80 -2.11
N ALA A 302 -25.74 -33.33 -2.40
CA ALA A 302 -26.99 -32.81 -1.85
C ALA A 302 -27.06 -32.91 -0.32
N ALA A 303 -26.62 -34.02 0.26
CA ALA A 303 -26.56 -34.20 1.71
C ALA A 303 -25.60 -33.20 2.39
N HIS A 304 -24.42 -32.96 1.80
CA HIS A 304 -23.52 -31.91 2.30
C HIS A 304 -24.20 -30.53 2.30
N LEU A 305 -24.94 -30.18 1.24
CA LEU A 305 -25.65 -28.90 1.16
C LEU A 305 -26.77 -28.76 2.19
N GLU A 306 -27.44 -29.85 2.54
CA GLU A 306 -28.43 -29.86 3.61
C GLU A 306 -27.78 -29.56 4.97
N HIS A 307 -26.66 -30.22 5.29
CA HIS A 307 -25.90 -29.96 6.50
C HIS A 307 -25.35 -28.53 6.56
N ILE A 308 -24.79 -28.04 5.46
CA ILE A 308 -24.32 -26.65 5.32
C ILE A 308 -25.45 -25.68 5.63
N ARG A 309 -26.62 -25.86 5.02
CA ARG A 309 -27.78 -24.99 5.23
C ARG A 309 -28.26 -25.02 6.68
N ALA A 310 -28.26 -26.19 7.32
CA ALA A 310 -28.60 -26.30 8.73
C ALA A 310 -27.59 -25.54 9.61
N LYS A 311 -26.28 -25.72 9.39
CA LYS A 311 -25.20 -25.04 10.14
C LYS A 311 -25.21 -23.52 9.96
N LEU A 312 -25.42 -23.05 8.74
CA LEU A 312 -25.49 -21.63 8.40
C LEU A 312 -26.87 -21.00 8.65
N ARG A 313 -27.88 -21.80 9.06
CA ARG A 313 -29.28 -21.40 9.17
C ARG A 313 -29.81 -20.74 7.89
N ALA A 314 -29.41 -21.27 6.74
CA ALA A 314 -29.70 -20.71 5.43
C ALA A 314 -30.92 -21.40 4.78
N PRO A 315 -31.98 -20.67 4.41
CA PRO A 315 -33.21 -21.26 3.89
C PRO A 315 -33.03 -21.86 2.49
N THR A 316 -32.08 -21.36 1.70
CA THR A 316 -31.84 -21.81 0.32
C THR A 316 -30.35 -22.01 0.06
N ARG A 317 -30.03 -22.75 -1.01
CA ARG A 317 -28.66 -22.89 -1.52
C ARG A 317 -28.02 -21.53 -1.82
N THR A 318 -28.76 -20.64 -2.45
CA THR A 318 -28.30 -19.27 -2.76
C THR A 318 -28.06 -18.46 -1.49
N ALA A 319 -28.93 -18.56 -0.49
CA ALA A 319 -28.72 -17.89 0.80
C ALA A 319 -27.47 -18.41 1.51
N ALA A 320 -27.21 -19.73 1.46
CA ALA A 320 -25.99 -20.32 2.02
C ALA A 320 -24.73 -19.81 1.30
N ALA A 321 -24.76 -19.75 -0.04
CA ALA A 321 -23.68 -19.22 -0.85
C ALA A 321 -23.39 -17.74 -0.52
N MET A 322 -24.43 -16.90 -0.46
CA MET A 322 -24.30 -15.48 -0.14
C MET A 322 -23.75 -15.23 1.27
N LEU A 323 -24.22 -16.01 2.26
CA LEU A 323 -23.70 -15.95 3.63
C LEU A 323 -22.22 -16.37 3.69
N ALA A 324 -21.86 -17.45 3.00
CA ALA A 324 -20.49 -17.92 2.93
C ALA A 324 -19.57 -16.91 2.24
N MET A 325 -19.99 -16.30 1.12
CA MET A 325 -19.22 -15.24 0.45
C MET A 325 -18.99 -14.04 1.35
N ARG A 326 -20.06 -13.51 1.96
CA ARG A 326 -19.97 -12.31 2.83
C ARG A 326 -19.09 -12.53 4.06
N ARG A 327 -19.07 -13.75 4.60
CA ARG A 327 -18.28 -14.10 5.78
C ARG A 327 -16.91 -14.69 5.43
N GLY A 328 -16.63 -14.93 4.15
CA GLY A 328 -15.44 -15.68 3.71
C GLY A 328 -15.41 -17.13 4.19
N LEU A 329 -16.55 -17.75 4.49
CA LEU A 329 -16.66 -19.12 5.00
C LEU A 329 -16.70 -20.17 3.89
N TYR A 330 -15.70 -20.17 3.02
CA TYR A 330 -15.53 -21.18 1.97
C TYR A 330 -14.05 -21.32 1.60
N ILE A 331 -13.72 -22.39 0.89
CA ILE A 331 -12.37 -22.58 0.33
C ILE A 331 -12.51 -22.63 -1.21
N PRO A 332 -11.85 -21.73 -1.96
CA PRO A 332 -11.81 -21.78 -3.42
C PRO A 332 -11.27 -23.13 -3.87
N TYR A 333 -11.93 -23.75 -4.86
CA TYR A 333 -11.60 -25.13 -5.23
C TYR A 333 -10.16 -25.26 -5.77
N ARG A 334 -9.66 -24.22 -6.42
CA ARG A 334 -8.27 -24.05 -6.87
C ARG A 334 -7.21 -24.25 -5.78
N LEU A 335 -7.55 -24.04 -4.50
CA LEU A 335 -6.62 -24.22 -3.37
C LEU A 335 -6.57 -25.67 -2.85
N ILE A 336 -7.40 -26.56 -3.40
CA ILE A 336 -7.47 -27.96 -3.02
C ILE A 336 -6.67 -28.81 -4.01
N ASP A 337 -5.82 -29.68 -3.48
CA ASP A 337 -5.20 -30.73 -4.25
C ASP A 337 -6.20 -31.88 -4.42
N VAL A 338 -6.66 -32.03 -5.65
CA VAL A 338 -7.67 -32.98 -6.08
C VAL A 338 -7.21 -34.44 -5.91
N ARG A 339 -5.89 -34.70 -5.90
CA ARG A 339 -5.33 -36.06 -5.75
C ARG A 339 -5.34 -36.55 -4.31
N THR A 340 -5.19 -35.64 -3.36
CA THR A 340 -5.05 -35.95 -1.92
C THR A 340 -6.29 -35.54 -1.13
N GLY A 341 -7.14 -34.68 -1.69
CA GLY A 341 -8.29 -34.09 -1.00
C GLY A 341 -7.90 -33.10 0.11
N THR A 342 -6.61 -32.74 0.19
CA THR A 342 -6.04 -31.77 1.15
C THR A 342 -5.70 -30.46 0.45
N SER A 343 -5.54 -29.37 1.20
CA SER A 343 -5.11 -28.11 0.60
C SER A 343 -3.71 -28.21 0.01
N ARG A 344 -3.48 -27.58 -1.16
CA ARG A 344 -2.13 -27.40 -1.73
C ARG A 344 -1.20 -26.66 -0.76
N ALA A 345 -1.73 -25.75 0.05
CA ALA A 345 -0.98 -25.06 1.09
C ALA A 345 -0.52 -25.99 2.24
N VAL A 346 -1.24 -27.08 2.48
CA VAL A 346 -0.89 -28.11 3.46
C VAL A 346 0.22 -29.02 2.94
N THR A 347 0.15 -29.44 1.66
CA THR A 347 1.10 -30.37 1.04
C THR A 347 2.53 -29.81 0.95
N VAL A 348 2.69 -28.50 0.75
CA VAL A 348 4.02 -27.86 0.60
C VAL A 348 4.80 -27.76 1.94
N SER A 349 4.13 -27.88 3.09
CA SER A 349 4.80 -27.89 4.41
C SER A 349 5.55 -29.20 4.74
N ALA A 350 5.28 -30.28 4.01
CA ALA A 350 5.84 -31.61 4.30
C ALA A 350 7.13 -31.93 3.51
N GLY A 351 7.55 -31.06 2.59
CA GLY A 351 8.83 -31.15 1.90
C GLY A 351 9.92 -30.43 2.69
N ARG A 352 10.66 -31.18 3.51
CA ARG A 352 11.93 -30.73 4.10
C ARG A 352 13.01 -30.57 3.05
#